data_AF-A0A1J5KHS1-F1
#
_entry.id   AF-A0A1J5KHS1-F1
#
_cell.length_a   1.000
_cell.length_b   1.000
_cell.length_c   1.000
_cell.angle_alpha   90.00
_cell.angle_beta   90.00
_cell.angle_gamma   90.00
#
_symmetry.space_group_name_H-M   'P 1'
#
loop_
_entity.id
_entity.type
_entity.pdbx_description
1 polymer ?
#
loop_
_entity_poly.entity_id
_entity_poly.type
_entity_poly.pdbx_seq_one_letter_code
_entity_poly.pdbx_strand_id
1 'polypeptide(L)'
;MSENNKTLKEVSLPLKVEELKEFIENKDNVYIADYSKIEIKGTVLYNYVSNLELPVEFDFSNCSFEEKEEAIKSFMETRNIVTADSLRINVAALILYIRGINVDEVFGNLIFTEDERKEFFKRNEGLCYRWEQFIESTMIFSQKCLKKKIEDSDDIPLNEIEFEHNFEIIDDVLYIGANVVKMFSIPSFMELFFLVQPRTELKYFKQQFDEYIFRGKNLFEFFFCDENEVFQMFAAHATGTVSMDELVKVGNYLETIPAP
;
A
#
# COMPACT_ATOMS: atom_id res chain seq x y z
N MET A 1 -26.82 -6.04 -20.55
CA MET A 1 -25.68 -5.62 -19.71
C MET A 1 -25.12 -4.40 -20.39
N SER A 2 -25.44 -3.21 -19.87
CA SER A 2 -24.95 -1.95 -20.43
C SER A 2 -23.45 -1.86 -20.17
N GLU A 3 -22.67 -1.71 -21.23
CA GLU A 3 -21.30 -1.20 -21.13
C GLU A 3 -21.38 0.17 -20.46
N ASN A 4 -21.02 0.26 -19.17
CA ASN A 4 -20.87 1.54 -18.50
C ASN A 4 -19.68 2.25 -19.15
N ASN A 5 -19.96 3.20 -20.05
CA ASN A 5 -18.96 4.09 -20.62
C ASN A 5 -18.38 4.98 -19.51
N LYS A 6 -17.33 4.50 -18.83
CA LYS A 6 -16.48 5.35 -17.99
C LYS A 6 -16.00 6.52 -18.85
N THR A 7 -16.43 7.73 -18.50
CA THR A 7 -16.05 8.95 -19.22
C THR A 7 -14.93 9.63 -18.45
N LEU A 8 -13.80 9.87 -19.13
CA LEU A 8 -12.67 10.61 -18.58
C LEU A 8 -12.92 12.11 -18.74
N LYS A 9 -12.71 12.88 -17.67
CA LYS A 9 -12.93 14.34 -17.67
C LYS A 9 -11.79 15.11 -17.05
N GLU A 10 -11.25 16.06 -17.80
CA GLU A 10 -10.29 17.02 -17.28
C GLU A 10 -10.99 18.05 -16.40
N VAL A 11 -10.44 18.30 -15.20
CA VAL A 11 -11.01 19.23 -14.22
C VAL A 11 -9.95 20.04 -13.49
N SER A 12 -10.37 21.17 -12.93
CA SER A 12 -9.64 21.87 -11.87
C SER A 12 -10.11 21.39 -10.51
N LEU A 13 -9.23 21.38 -9.51
CA LEU A 13 -9.61 21.16 -8.11
C LEU A 13 -9.40 22.43 -7.29
N PRO A 14 -10.40 22.85 -6.47
CA PRO A 14 -11.71 22.21 -6.24
C PRO A 14 -12.64 22.21 -7.47
N LEU A 15 -13.53 21.22 -7.57
CA LEU A 15 -14.54 21.15 -8.62
C LEU A 15 -15.46 22.36 -8.58
N LYS A 16 -15.84 22.86 -9.76
CA LYS A 16 -16.87 23.89 -9.91
C LYS A 16 -18.24 23.32 -9.54
N VAL A 17 -19.20 24.20 -9.27
CA VAL A 17 -20.55 23.82 -8.82
C VAL A 17 -21.23 22.89 -9.83
N GLU A 18 -21.06 23.14 -11.12
CA GLU A 18 -21.62 22.33 -12.20
C GLU A 18 -20.99 20.93 -12.25
N GLU A 19 -19.66 20.84 -12.11
CA GLU A 19 -18.90 19.58 -12.09
C GLU A 19 -19.25 18.74 -10.85
N LEU A 20 -19.48 19.40 -9.70
CA LEU A 20 -19.90 18.74 -8.47
C LEU A 20 -21.31 18.16 -8.58
N LYS A 21 -22.25 18.89 -9.21
CA LYS A 21 -23.61 18.37 -9.47
C LYS A 21 -23.55 17.14 -10.36
N GLU A 22 -22.75 17.21 -11.43
CA GLU A 22 -22.57 16.08 -12.33
C GLU A 22 -21.94 14.87 -11.63
N PHE A 23 -20.93 15.07 -10.78
CA PHE A 23 -20.33 14.01 -9.97
C PHE A 23 -21.36 13.30 -9.07
N ILE A 24 -22.26 14.08 -8.46
CA ILE A 24 -23.32 13.53 -7.59
C ILE A 24 -24.33 12.73 -8.41
N GLU A 25 -24.65 13.18 -9.62
CA GLU A 25 -25.61 12.54 -10.53
C GLU A 25 -25.04 11.31 -11.24
N ASN A 26 -23.72 11.30 -11.52
CA ASN A 26 -23.03 10.23 -12.24
C ASN A 26 -21.71 9.84 -11.56
N LYS A 27 -21.75 8.70 -10.86
CA LYS A 27 -20.60 8.15 -10.12
C LYS A 27 -19.62 7.34 -10.98
N ASP A 28 -19.92 7.11 -12.25
CA ASP A 28 -19.06 6.31 -13.15
C ASP A 28 -17.98 7.15 -13.84
N ASN A 29 -18.02 8.48 -13.69
CA ASN A 29 -17.02 9.39 -14.23
C ASN A 29 -15.69 9.24 -13.48
N VAL A 30 -14.58 9.32 -14.22
CA VAL A 30 -13.23 9.41 -13.67
C VAL A 30 -12.65 10.76 -14.08
N TYR A 31 -12.11 11.47 -13.10
CA TYR A 31 -11.60 12.83 -13.27
C TYR A 31 -10.08 12.81 -13.42
N ILE A 32 -9.54 13.67 -14.28
CA ILE A 32 -8.11 13.90 -14.43
C ILE A 32 -7.82 15.35 -14.07
N ALA A 33 -6.93 15.58 -13.11
CA ALA A 33 -6.53 16.92 -12.69
C ALA A 33 -5.03 17.14 -12.95
N ASP A 34 -4.71 18.18 -13.73
CA ASP A 34 -3.33 18.65 -13.91
C ASP A 34 -2.84 19.24 -12.58
N TYR A 35 -1.96 18.50 -11.89
CA TYR A 35 -1.54 18.84 -10.55
C TYR A 35 -0.93 20.23 -10.52
N SER A 36 -0.17 20.64 -11.54
CA SER A 36 0.49 21.96 -11.61
C SER A 36 -0.48 23.14 -11.56
N LYS A 37 -1.75 22.93 -11.95
CA LYS A 37 -2.79 23.97 -12.01
C LYS A 37 -3.77 23.94 -10.85
N ILE A 38 -3.64 22.97 -9.94
CA ILE A 38 -4.53 22.84 -8.78
C ILE A 38 -4.26 23.99 -7.79
N GLU A 39 -5.32 24.66 -7.35
CA GLU A 39 -5.22 25.78 -6.41
C GLU A 39 -4.95 25.33 -4.97
N ILE A 40 -5.53 24.21 -4.54
CA ILE A 40 -5.33 23.63 -3.20
C ILE A 40 -4.33 22.46 -3.26
N LYS A 41 -3.24 22.53 -2.49
CA LYS A 41 -2.17 21.49 -2.50
C LYS A 41 -2.07 20.75 -1.17
N GLY A 42 -1.26 19.69 -1.15
CA GLY A 42 -0.91 18.92 0.05
C GLY A 42 -2.12 18.36 0.80
N THR A 43 -2.09 18.43 2.13
CA THR A 43 -3.14 17.87 3.00
C THR A 43 -4.53 18.43 2.69
N VAL A 44 -4.65 19.71 2.30
CA VAL A 44 -5.95 20.32 1.99
C VAL A 44 -6.60 19.66 0.78
N LEU A 45 -5.81 19.40 -0.28
CA LEU A 45 -6.25 18.65 -1.46
C LEU A 45 -6.74 17.26 -1.10
N TYR A 46 -5.96 16.52 -0.33
CA TYR A 46 -6.26 15.13 0.01
C TYR A 46 -7.45 15.00 0.96
N ASN A 47 -7.65 15.97 1.85
CA ASN A 47 -8.87 16.06 2.64
C ASN A 47 -10.09 16.26 1.73
N TYR A 48 -9.99 17.15 0.75
CA TYR A 48 -11.08 17.41 -0.20
C TYR A 48 -11.43 16.15 -1.00
N VAL A 49 -10.43 15.50 -1.61
CA VAL A 49 -10.60 14.28 -2.43
C VAL A 49 -11.14 13.14 -1.59
N SER A 50 -10.59 12.91 -0.40
CA SER A 50 -11.04 11.84 0.50
C SER A 50 -12.46 12.05 1.01
N ASN A 51 -12.84 13.28 1.34
CA ASN A 51 -14.18 13.57 1.88
C ASN A 51 -15.27 13.39 0.84
N LEU A 52 -14.98 13.75 -0.41
CA LEU A 52 -15.90 13.55 -1.54
C LEU A 52 -15.87 12.13 -2.10
N GLU A 53 -14.91 11.30 -1.70
CA GLU A 53 -14.58 10.03 -2.36
C GLU A 53 -14.40 10.21 -3.86
N LEU A 54 -13.75 11.32 -4.26
CA LEU A 54 -13.67 11.71 -5.66
C LEU A 54 -12.75 10.73 -6.42
N PRO A 55 -13.24 10.05 -7.48
CA PRO A 55 -12.41 9.19 -8.32
C PRO A 55 -11.57 10.06 -9.26
N VAL A 56 -10.41 10.50 -8.77
CA VAL A 56 -9.52 11.42 -9.49
C VAL A 56 -8.13 10.83 -9.67
N GLU A 57 -7.59 11.02 -10.87
CA GLU A 57 -6.19 10.79 -11.21
C GLU A 57 -5.47 12.13 -11.40
N PHE A 58 -4.23 12.20 -10.93
CA PHE A 58 -3.41 13.40 -11.07
C PHE A 58 -2.41 13.25 -12.20
N ASP A 59 -2.41 14.22 -13.11
CA ASP A 59 -1.38 14.38 -14.12
C ASP A 59 -0.24 15.26 -13.57
N PHE A 60 0.98 14.75 -13.62
CA PHE A 60 2.20 15.40 -13.14
C PHE A 60 3.14 15.83 -14.27
N SER A 61 2.71 15.73 -15.53
CA SER A 61 3.54 16.00 -16.72
C SER A 61 4.16 17.40 -16.72
N ASN A 62 3.48 18.38 -16.12
CA ASN A 62 3.91 19.77 -16.04
C ASN A 62 4.50 20.17 -14.67
N CYS A 63 4.72 19.21 -13.77
CA CYS A 63 5.18 19.49 -12.41
C CYS A 63 6.71 19.53 -12.30
N SER A 64 7.21 20.44 -11.46
CA SER A 64 8.62 20.40 -11.01
C SER A 64 8.87 19.23 -10.07
N PHE A 65 10.15 18.92 -9.80
CA PHE A 65 10.51 17.92 -8.80
C PHE A 65 9.90 18.26 -7.43
N GLU A 66 9.98 19.52 -7.01
CA GLU A 66 9.46 20.00 -5.73
C GLU A 66 7.95 19.80 -5.60
N GLU A 67 7.19 20.02 -6.68
CA GLU A 67 5.75 19.79 -6.68
C GLU A 67 5.40 18.30 -6.59
N LYS A 68 6.13 17.44 -7.31
CA LYS A 68 5.97 15.98 -7.23
C LYS A 68 6.34 15.47 -5.83
N GLU A 69 7.45 15.96 -5.27
CA GLU A 69 7.92 15.65 -3.93
C GLU A 69 6.86 16.02 -2.89
N GLU A 70 6.33 17.25 -2.93
CA GLU A 70 5.28 17.72 -2.03
C GLU A 70 4.02 16.84 -2.12
N ALA A 71 3.60 16.51 -3.34
CA ALA A 71 2.41 15.70 -3.59
C ALA A 71 2.54 14.32 -2.94
N ILE A 72 3.64 13.62 -3.25
CA ILE A 72 3.89 12.25 -2.80
C ILE A 72 4.12 12.22 -1.29
N LYS A 73 4.92 13.13 -0.76
CA LYS A 73 5.14 13.24 0.69
C LYS A 73 3.84 13.48 1.45
N SER A 74 3.04 14.44 1.00
CA SER A 74 1.75 14.74 1.64
C SER A 74 0.79 13.53 1.59
N PHE A 75 0.85 12.74 0.51
CA PHE A 75 0.04 11.51 0.38
C PHE A 75 0.54 10.42 1.34
N MET A 76 1.86 10.31 1.50
CA MET A 76 2.50 9.36 2.42
C MET A 76 2.29 9.70 3.90
N GLU A 77 2.02 10.97 4.23
CA GLU A 77 1.84 11.46 5.60
C GLU A 77 0.37 11.64 6.01
N THR A 78 -0.54 11.86 5.05
CA THR A 78 -1.93 12.15 5.38
C THR A 78 -2.64 10.99 6.08
N ARG A 79 -3.58 11.34 6.96
CA ARG A 79 -4.46 10.41 7.68
C ARG A 79 -5.72 10.06 6.90
N ASN A 80 -5.98 10.78 5.81
CA ASN A 80 -7.10 10.51 4.94
C ASN A 80 -6.73 9.48 3.87
N ILE A 81 -7.65 8.55 3.63
CA ILE A 81 -7.48 7.53 2.61
C ILE A 81 -7.89 8.13 1.28
N VAL A 82 -6.91 8.34 0.42
CA VAL A 82 -7.09 8.93 -0.91
C VAL A 82 -7.12 7.82 -1.95
N THR A 83 -8.03 7.92 -2.90
CA THR A 83 -8.13 7.01 -4.04
C THR A 83 -7.62 7.73 -5.28
N ALA A 84 -6.35 7.50 -5.62
CA ALA A 84 -5.69 7.97 -6.84
C ALA A 84 -4.53 7.02 -7.17
N ASP A 85 -4.59 6.37 -8.33
CA ASP A 85 -3.60 5.39 -8.77
C ASP A 85 -2.25 6.06 -9.06
N SER A 86 -2.28 7.26 -9.63
CA SER A 86 -1.08 8.04 -9.92
C SER A 86 -0.26 8.37 -8.66
N LEU A 87 -0.88 8.43 -7.48
CA LEU A 87 -0.16 8.60 -6.21
C LEU A 87 0.36 7.26 -5.66
N ARG A 88 -0.52 6.26 -5.50
CA ARG A 88 -0.14 5.00 -4.84
C ARG A 88 0.89 4.20 -5.63
N ILE A 89 0.82 4.19 -6.97
CA ILE A 89 1.79 3.51 -7.83
C ILE A 89 3.16 4.16 -7.72
N ASN A 90 3.22 5.50 -7.66
CA ASN A 90 4.48 6.21 -7.53
C ASN A 90 5.11 6.05 -6.14
N VAL A 91 4.31 5.95 -5.08
CA VAL A 91 4.82 5.55 -3.75
C VAL A 91 5.35 4.12 -3.77
N ALA A 92 4.60 3.18 -4.33
CA ALA A 92 5.04 1.79 -4.46
C ALA A 92 6.38 1.68 -5.21
N ALA A 93 6.50 2.40 -6.33
CA ALA A 93 7.74 2.47 -7.10
C ALA A 93 8.90 3.05 -6.28
N LEU A 94 8.69 4.12 -5.49
CA LEU A 94 9.73 4.66 -4.62
C LEU A 94 10.19 3.64 -3.56
N ILE A 95 9.26 2.95 -2.90
CA ILE A 95 9.55 1.97 -1.87
C ILE A 95 10.26 0.73 -2.45
N LEU A 96 9.87 0.25 -3.63
CA LEU A 96 10.55 -0.88 -4.27
C LEU A 96 11.92 -0.48 -4.83
N TYR A 97 12.04 0.74 -5.39
CA TYR A 97 13.30 1.27 -5.90
C TYR A 97 14.38 1.32 -4.82
N ILE A 98 14.07 1.84 -3.62
CA ILE A 98 15.05 1.92 -2.53
C ILE A 98 15.47 0.54 -2.01
N ARG A 99 14.69 -0.50 -2.30
CA ARG A 99 15.00 -1.91 -2.01
C ARG A 99 15.82 -2.58 -3.10
N GLY A 100 16.19 -1.86 -4.15
CA GLY A 100 17.01 -2.35 -5.25
C GLY A 100 16.23 -3.09 -6.34
N ILE A 101 14.90 -2.94 -6.38
CA ILE A 101 14.04 -3.54 -7.40
C ILE A 101 13.93 -2.58 -8.59
N ASN A 102 14.07 -3.11 -9.80
CA ASN A 102 13.80 -2.32 -11.02
C ASN A 102 12.30 -2.08 -11.15
N VAL A 103 11.89 -0.82 -11.09
CA VAL A 103 10.48 -0.41 -11.11
C VAL A 103 9.99 0.04 -12.47
N ASP A 104 10.90 0.40 -13.38
CA ASP A 104 10.54 0.95 -14.69
C ASP A 104 9.96 -0.14 -15.63
N GLU A 105 10.26 -1.42 -15.35
CA GLU A 105 9.65 -2.58 -16.03
C GLU A 105 8.36 -3.07 -15.37
N VAL A 106 8.09 -2.66 -14.13
CA VAL A 106 6.97 -3.13 -13.31
C VAL A 106 5.79 -2.16 -13.41
N PHE A 107 6.05 -0.86 -13.37
CA PHE A 107 5.01 0.16 -13.31
C PHE A 107 5.07 1.10 -14.51
N GLY A 108 3.90 1.47 -15.02
CA GLY A 108 3.74 2.56 -15.97
C GLY A 108 3.52 3.91 -15.28
N ASN A 109 3.66 5.00 -16.04
CA ASN A 109 3.35 6.38 -15.61
C ASN A 109 4.11 6.83 -14.34
N LEU A 110 5.39 6.47 -14.25
CA LEU A 110 6.26 6.95 -13.18
C LEU A 110 6.55 8.45 -13.36
N ILE A 111 6.33 9.22 -12.31
CA ILE A 111 6.49 10.68 -12.33
C ILE A 111 7.92 11.12 -12.03
N PHE A 112 8.70 10.25 -11.39
CA PHE A 112 10.10 10.51 -11.04
C PHE A 112 11.04 9.74 -11.96
N THR A 113 12.02 10.45 -12.49
CA THR A 113 13.24 9.85 -13.07
C THR A 113 14.07 9.15 -12.00
N GLU A 114 15.03 8.33 -12.40
CA GLU A 114 15.93 7.65 -11.45
C GLU A 114 16.64 8.62 -10.50
N ASP A 115 17.15 9.74 -11.01
CA ASP A 115 17.84 10.74 -10.19
C ASP A 115 16.88 11.46 -9.25
N GLU A 116 15.65 11.75 -9.69
CA GLU A 116 14.61 12.30 -8.80
C GLU A 116 14.22 11.31 -7.70
N ARG A 117 14.16 9.99 -7.98
CA ARG A 117 13.89 8.97 -6.95
C ARG A 117 14.99 8.93 -5.89
N LYS A 118 16.26 9.02 -6.31
CA LYS A 118 17.42 9.11 -5.38
C LYS A 118 17.34 10.37 -4.53
N GLU A 119 17.04 11.51 -5.14
CA GLU A 119 16.93 12.78 -4.42
C GLU A 119 15.74 12.79 -3.45
N PHE A 120 14.58 12.24 -3.84
CA PHE A 120 13.43 12.09 -2.97
C PHE A 120 13.78 11.26 -1.73
N PHE A 121 14.43 10.11 -1.91
CA PHE A 121 14.85 9.26 -0.79
C PHE A 121 15.83 10.00 0.12
N LYS A 122 16.83 10.67 -0.43
CA LYS A 122 17.81 11.44 0.34
C LYS A 122 17.15 12.52 1.21
N ARG A 123 16.09 13.18 0.71
CA ARG A 123 15.35 14.21 1.45
C ARG A 123 14.34 13.67 2.45
N ASN A 124 13.83 12.45 2.22
CA ASN A 124 12.71 11.87 2.96
C ASN A 124 13.03 10.47 3.52
N GLU A 125 14.30 10.17 3.78
CA GLU A 125 14.78 8.84 4.19
C GLU A 125 13.99 8.29 5.38
N GLY A 126 13.79 9.11 6.42
CA GLY A 126 13.04 8.72 7.61
C GLY A 126 11.57 8.38 7.31
N LEU A 127 10.93 9.03 6.34
CA LEU A 127 9.57 8.71 5.93
C LEU A 127 9.51 7.37 5.18
N CYS A 128 10.42 7.17 4.22
CA CYS A 128 10.53 5.92 3.48
C CYS A 128 10.82 4.73 4.40
N TYR A 129 11.72 4.90 5.37
CA TYR A 129 12.05 3.87 6.36
C TYR A 129 10.84 3.48 7.22
N ARG A 130 10.03 4.45 7.66
CA ARG A 130 8.79 4.15 8.41
C ARG A 130 7.79 3.35 7.58
N TRP A 131 7.66 3.68 6.29
CA TRP A 131 6.83 2.91 5.35
C TRP A 131 7.34 1.49 5.18
N GLU A 132 8.63 1.30 4.92
CA GLU A 132 9.23 -0.04 4.82
C GLU A 132 9.05 -0.85 6.09
N GLN A 133 9.34 -0.28 7.27
CA GLN A 133 9.21 -0.99 8.52
C GLN A 133 7.78 -1.43 8.81
N PHE A 134 6.81 -0.56 8.51
CA PHE A 134 5.41 -0.92 8.66
C PHE A 134 5.05 -2.09 7.75
N ILE A 135 5.43 -2.04 6.47
CA ILE A 135 5.13 -3.09 5.49
C ILE A 135 5.83 -4.39 5.86
N GLU A 136 7.12 -4.39 6.21
CA GLU A 136 7.84 -5.59 6.69
C GLU A 136 7.15 -6.19 7.92
N SER A 137 6.70 -5.34 8.85
CA SER A 137 6.03 -5.77 10.08
C SER A 137 4.62 -6.31 9.86
N THR A 138 4.04 -6.20 8.66
CA THR A 138 2.78 -6.88 8.34
C THR A 138 2.90 -8.42 8.38
N MET A 139 4.12 -8.96 8.38
CA MET A 139 4.37 -10.36 8.69
C MET A 139 3.91 -10.74 10.11
N ILE A 140 4.11 -9.85 11.09
CA ILE A 140 3.59 -10.05 12.45
C ILE A 140 2.07 -10.02 12.43
N PHE A 141 1.49 -9.05 11.71
CA PHE A 141 0.03 -8.95 11.56
C PHE A 141 -0.57 -10.21 10.91
N SER A 142 0.09 -10.78 9.90
CA SER A 142 -0.34 -12.02 9.24
C SER A 142 -0.46 -13.18 10.23
N GLN A 143 0.54 -13.36 11.10
CA GLN A 143 0.52 -14.37 12.16
C GLN A 143 -0.61 -14.10 13.17
N LYS A 144 -0.80 -12.84 13.57
CA LYS A 144 -1.89 -12.42 14.47
C LYS A 144 -3.26 -12.79 13.91
N CYS A 145 -3.51 -12.55 12.61
CA CYS A 145 -4.79 -12.86 11.97
C CYS A 145 -5.18 -14.35 12.08
N LEU A 146 -4.21 -15.25 12.17
CA LEU A 146 -4.44 -16.70 12.17
C LEU A 146 -4.31 -17.33 13.55
N LYS A 147 -4.07 -16.53 14.60
CA LYS A 147 -3.86 -16.99 15.98
C LYS A 147 -4.92 -18.00 16.43
N LYS A 148 -6.21 -17.76 16.17
CA LYS A 148 -7.30 -18.65 16.59
C LYS A 148 -7.25 -20.06 15.99
N LYS A 149 -6.88 -20.21 14.71
CA LYS A 149 -6.80 -21.55 14.06
C LYS A 149 -5.56 -22.32 14.52
N ILE A 150 -4.52 -21.57 14.85
CA ILE A 150 -3.28 -22.08 15.38
C ILE A 150 -3.47 -22.57 16.83
N GLU A 151 -4.24 -21.85 17.65
CA GLU A 151 -4.61 -22.24 19.03
C GLU A 151 -5.36 -23.58 19.10
N ASP A 152 -6.12 -23.93 18.04
CA ASP A 152 -6.85 -25.19 17.90
C ASP A 152 -5.97 -26.35 17.37
N SER A 153 -4.68 -26.12 17.08
CA SER A 153 -3.76 -27.19 16.63
C SER A 153 -3.02 -27.80 17.82
N ASP A 154 -3.14 -29.12 18.01
CA ASP A 154 -2.48 -29.86 19.10
C ASP A 154 -0.94 -29.86 19.01
N ASP A 155 -0.37 -29.45 17.87
CA ASP A 155 1.06 -29.56 17.56
C ASP A 155 1.89 -28.31 17.90
N ILE A 156 1.26 -27.14 18.12
CA ILE A 156 2.00 -25.91 18.44
C ILE A 156 1.31 -25.14 19.57
N PRO A 157 1.91 -25.06 20.78
CA PRO A 157 1.35 -24.28 21.89
C PRO A 157 1.58 -22.78 21.65
N LEU A 158 0.80 -22.21 20.73
CA LEU A 158 0.86 -20.80 20.33
C LEU A 158 0.06 -19.86 21.27
N ASN A 159 -0.56 -20.44 22.30
CA ASN A 159 -1.10 -19.73 23.46
C ASN A 159 -0.06 -18.84 24.18
N GLU A 160 1.23 -19.03 23.90
CA GLU A 160 2.35 -18.28 24.49
C GLU A 160 2.92 -17.17 23.57
N ILE A 161 2.50 -17.05 22.30
CA ILE A 161 2.93 -15.89 21.48
C ILE A 161 2.12 -14.66 21.89
N GLU A 162 2.69 -13.96 22.85
CA GLU A 162 2.37 -12.58 23.15
C GLU A 162 3.23 -11.72 22.21
N PHE A 163 2.67 -11.36 21.04
CA PHE A 163 3.35 -10.51 20.05
C PHE A 163 3.88 -9.20 20.67
N GLU A 164 3.19 -8.69 21.69
CA GLU A 164 3.56 -7.52 22.48
C GLU A 164 4.85 -7.71 23.31
N HIS A 165 5.27 -8.94 23.58
CA HIS A 165 6.48 -9.24 24.36
C HIS A 165 7.68 -9.65 23.49
N ASN A 166 7.44 -10.08 22.25
CA ASN A 166 8.48 -10.55 21.34
C ASN A 166 9.02 -9.46 20.39
N PHE A 167 8.30 -8.35 20.25
CA PHE A 167 8.66 -7.26 19.35
C PHE A 167 8.57 -5.91 20.05
N GLU A 168 9.38 -4.94 19.63
CA GLU A 168 9.24 -3.57 20.09
C GLU A 168 7.86 -3.03 19.69
N ILE A 169 7.14 -2.46 20.66
CA ILE A 169 5.81 -1.91 20.43
C ILE A 169 5.91 -0.46 19.95
N ILE A 170 5.27 -0.18 18.82
CA ILE A 170 4.97 1.18 18.38
C ILE A 170 3.50 1.47 18.72
N ASP A 171 3.29 2.27 19.77
CA ASP A 171 1.97 2.75 20.20
C ASP A 171 1.80 4.23 19.81
N ASP A 172 1.88 4.50 18.50
CA ASP A 172 1.72 5.83 17.92
C ASP A 172 0.83 5.78 16.67
N VAL A 173 -0.37 6.34 16.78
CA VAL A 173 -1.32 6.41 15.67
C VAL A 173 -0.77 7.21 14.48
N LEU A 174 0.11 8.18 14.72
CA LEU A 174 0.67 9.10 13.72
C LEU A 174 1.98 8.62 13.09
N TYR A 175 2.50 7.46 13.51
CA TYR A 175 3.77 6.93 13.02
C TYR A 175 3.83 6.84 11.48
N ILE A 176 2.73 6.42 10.88
CA ILE A 176 2.59 6.17 9.44
C ILE A 176 1.34 6.85 8.88
N GLY A 177 1.37 7.32 7.62
CA GLY A 177 0.18 7.82 6.94
C GLY A 177 -0.81 6.70 6.64
N ALA A 178 -2.09 7.05 6.51
CA ALA A 178 -3.16 6.07 6.33
C ALA A 178 -3.11 5.37 4.96
N ASN A 179 -2.53 6.02 3.94
CA ASN A 179 -2.47 5.47 2.59
C ASN A 179 -1.50 4.29 2.44
N VAL A 180 -0.73 3.93 3.48
CA VAL A 180 0.10 2.72 3.44
C VAL A 180 -0.71 1.46 3.15
N VAL A 181 -1.97 1.43 3.59
CA VAL A 181 -2.88 0.30 3.33
C VAL A 181 -3.27 0.14 1.86
N LYS A 182 -3.05 1.17 1.03
CA LYS A 182 -3.32 1.10 -0.41
C LYS A 182 -2.31 0.25 -1.15
N MET A 183 -1.14 0.01 -0.56
CA MET A 183 -0.09 -0.80 -1.18
C MET A 183 -0.52 -2.26 -1.37
N PHE A 184 -1.33 -2.81 -0.45
CA PHE A 184 -1.74 -4.22 -0.48
C PHE A 184 -2.57 -4.58 -1.71
N SER A 185 -3.31 -3.60 -2.24
CA SER A 185 -4.15 -3.72 -3.43
C SER A 185 -3.44 -3.35 -4.74
N ILE A 186 -2.11 -3.20 -4.72
CA ILE A 186 -1.31 -2.97 -5.93
C ILE A 186 -0.82 -4.33 -6.42
N PRO A 187 -1.16 -4.75 -7.65
CA PRO A 187 -0.72 -6.03 -8.19
C PRO A 187 0.79 -6.22 -8.08
N SER A 188 1.21 -7.40 -7.64
CA SER A 188 2.62 -7.81 -7.49
C SER A 188 3.44 -7.03 -6.47
N PHE A 189 2.88 -6.02 -5.80
CA PHE A 189 3.65 -5.18 -4.89
C PHE A 189 4.21 -5.97 -3.71
N MET A 190 3.37 -6.79 -3.06
CA MET A 190 3.77 -7.53 -1.86
C MET A 190 4.82 -8.59 -2.18
N GLU A 191 4.65 -9.30 -3.30
CA GLU A 191 5.56 -10.31 -3.80
C GLU A 191 6.93 -9.70 -4.10
N LEU A 192 6.95 -8.58 -4.82
CA LEU A 192 8.19 -7.86 -5.14
C LEU A 192 8.85 -7.31 -3.86
N PHE A 193 8.06 -6.72 -2.96
CA PHE A 193 8.57 -6.13 -1.72
C PHE A 193 9.29 -7.17 -0.85
N PHE A 194 8.73 -8.39 -0.75
CA PHE A 194 9.28 -9.50 0.03
C PHE A 194 10.25 -10.40 -0.74
N LEU A 195 10.50 -10.13 -2.03
CA LEU A 195 11.53 -10.83 -2.82
C LEU A 195 12.95 -10.51 -2.32
N VAL A 196 13.13 -9.34 -1.71
CA VAL A 196 14.40 -8.88 -1.14
C VAL A 196 14.43 -9.05 0.38
N GLN A 197 15.63 -9.23 0.93
CA GLN A 197 15.83 -9.43 2.36
C GLN A 197 15.27 -8.25 3.19
N PRO A 198 14.69 -8.51 4.38
CA PRO A 198 14.27 -7.46 5.29
C PRO A 198 15.42 -6.51 5.65
N ARG A 199 15.12 -5.22 5.76
CA ARG A 199 16.10 -4.17 6.09
C ARG A 199 15.82 -3.49 7.42
N THR A 200 14.66 -3.75 8.00
CA THR A 200 14.23 -3.14 9.25
C THR A 200 13.97 -4.21 10.30
N GLU A 201 14.08 -3.84 11.57
CA GLU A 201 13.60 -4.68 12.65
C GLU A 201 12.07 -4.66 12.66
N LEU A 202 11.47 -5.84 12.78
CA LEU A 202 10.02 -5.98 12.84
C LEU A 202 9.48 -5.41 14.15
N LYS A 203 8.41 -4.63 14.08
CA LYS A 203 7.78 -3.97 15.23
C LYS A 203 6.30 -4.27 15.29
N TYR A 204 5.76 -4.32 16.51
CA TYR A 204 4.33 -4.48 16.72
C TYR A 204 3.65 -3.10 16.72
N PHE A 205 2.96 -2.78 15.62
CA PHE A 205 2.26 -1.51 15.44
C PHE A 205 0.87 -1.57 16.08
N LYS A 206 0.82 -1.47 17.41
CA LYS A 206 -0.38 -1.70 18.23
C LYS A 206 -1.62 -0.96 17.70
N GLN A 207 -1.52 0.35 17.51
CA GLN A 207 -2.65 1.16 17.02
C GLN A 207 -3.08 0.73 15.61
N GLN A 208 -2.13 0.48 14.71
CA GLN A 208 -2.44 0.12 13.32
C GLN A 208 -2.95 -1.32 13.19
N PHE A 209 -2.52 -2.24 14.04
CA PHE A 209 -2.89 -3.65 13.98
C PHE A 209 -4.19 -3.96 14.72
N ASP A 210 -4.49 -3.22 15.79
CA ASP A 210 -5.58 -3.58 16.71
C ASP A 210 -6.81 -2.68 16.57
N GLU A 211 -6.62 -1.43 16.13
CA GLU A 211 -7.67 -0.42 16.16
C GLU A 211 -8.26 -0.09 14.78
N TYR A 212 -9.44 0.53 14.78
CA TYR A 212 -10.20 0.91 13.58
C TYR A 212 -9.78 2.29 13.02
N ILE A 213 -8.48 2.50 12.82
CA ILE A 213 -7.91 3.83 12.53
C ILE A 213 -7.91 4.21 11.04
N PHE A 214 -8.23 3.28 10.14
CA PHE A 214 -8.22 3.49 8.69
C PHE A 214 -9.62 3.82 8.18
N ARG A 215 -10.10 5.02 8.53
CA ARG A 215 -11.47 5.50 8.22
C ARG A 215 -12.55 4.61 8.85
N GLY A 216 -12.37 4.25 10.12
CA GLY A 216 -13.31 3.42 10.88
C GLY A 216 -13.22 1.93 10.55
N LYS A 217 -12.21 1.52 9.76
CA LYS A 217 -11.91 0.13 9.42
C LYS A 217 -10.59 -0.28 10.07
N ASN A 218 -10.46 -1.58 10.35
CA ASN A 218 -9.21 -2.17 10.80
C ASN A 218 -8.29 -2.48 9.60
N LEU A 219 -7.03 -2.85 9.87
CA LEU A 219 -6.05 -3.18 8.82
C LEU A 219 -6.48 -4.36 7.94
N PHE A 220 -7.14 -5.37 8.52
CA PHE A 220 -7.53 -6.59 7.82
C PHE A 220 -8.43 -6.31 6.61
N GLU A 221 -9.32 -5.33 6.70
CA GLU A 221 -10.21 -4.93 5.58
C GLU A 221 -9.47 -4.45 4.33
N PHE A 222 -8.22 -3.99 4.46
CA PHE A 222 -7.38 -3.61 3.32
C PHE A 222 -6.35 -4.69 3.00
N PHE A 223 -5.88 -5.39 4.03
CA PHE A 223 -4.81 -6.37 3.92
C PHE A 223 -5.29 -7.68 3.26
N PHE A 224 -6.52 -8.11 3.55
CA PHE A 224 -7.13 -9.26 2.90
C PHE A 224 -7.82 -8.85 1.60
N CYS A 225 -7.05 -8.85 0.51
CA CYS A 225 -7.50 -8.57 -0.84
C CYS A 225 -6.88 -9.55 -1.85
N ASP A 226 -7.47 -9.60 -3.05
CA ASP A 226 -7.09 -10.53 -4.11
C ASP A 226 -5.65 -10.31 -4.59
N GLU A 227 -5.15 -9.06 -4.53
CA GLU A 227 -3.81 -8.70 -4.97
C GLU A 227 -2.71 -8.99 -3.93
N ASN A 228 -3.05 -9.26 -2.67
CA ASN A 228 -2.07 -9.62 -1.64
C ASN A 228 -1.86 -11.14 -1.60
N GLU A 229 -1.25 -11.69 -2.65
CA GLU A 229 -1.07 -13.14 -2.79
C GLU A 229 -0.12 -13.69 -1.72
N VAL A 230 0.83 -12.89 -1.24
CA VAL A 230 1.70 -13.25 -0.10
C VAL A 230 0.88 -13.64 1.13
N PHE A 231 -0.11 -12.83 1.51
CA PHE A 231 -0.97 -13.16 2.65
C PHE A 231 -1.89 -14.33 2.35
N GLN A 232 -2.43 -14.43 1.13
CA GLN A 232 -3.26 -15.57 0.73
C GLN A 232 -2.50 -16.89 0.78
N MET A 233 -1.26 -16.92 0.31
CA MET A 233 -0.39 -18.08 0.37
C MET A 233 -0.11 -18.46 1.83
N PHE A 234 0.21 -17.48 2.68
CA PHE A 234 0.39 -17.70 4.11
C PHE A 234 -0.88 -18.29 4.76
N ALA A 235 -2.04 -17.71 4.47
CA ALA A 235 -3.32 -18.19 4.97
C ALA A 235 -3.65 -19.59 4.43
N ALA A 236 -3.40 -19.89 3.15
CA ALA A 236 -3.62 -21.20 2.56
C ALA A 236 -2.76 -22.27 3.23
N HIS A 237 -1.51 -21.95 3.55
CA HIS A 237 -0.61 -22.83 4.28
C HIS A 237 -1.10 -23.08 5.72
N ALA A 238 -1.32 -22.01 6.49
CA ALA A 238 -1.78 -22.09 7.86
C ALA A 238 -3.18 -22.71 8.00
N THR A 239 -3.99 -22.66 6.94
CA THR A 239 -5.31 -23.30 6.92
C THR A 239 -5.29 -24.76 6.47
N GLY A 240 -4.16 -25.28 5.99
CA GLY A 240 -4.04 -26.62 5.45
C GLY A 240 -4.67 -26.79 4.05
N THR A 241 -4.96 -25.67 3.36
CA THR A 241 -5.41 -25.69 1.96
C THR A 241 -4.27 -26.14 1.04
N VAL A 242 -3.04 -25.78 1.36
CA VAL A 242 -1.81 -26.36 0.79
C VAL A 242 -1.18 -27.27 1.84
N SER A 243 -1.03 -28.55 1.50
CA SER A 243 -0.50 -29.56 2.43
C SER A 243 1.03 -29.52 2.49
N MET A 244 1.60 -29.96 3.62
CA MET A 244 3.06 -30.12 3.76
C MET A 244 3.64 -31.11 2.73
N ASP A 245 2.89 -32.16 2.38
CA ASP A 245 3.31 -33.12 1.36
C ASP A 245 3.46 -32.48 -0.02
N GLU A 246 2.62 -31.52 -0.36
CA GLU A 246 2.72 -30.75 -1.60
C GLU A 246 3.96 -29.84 -1.60
N LEU A 247 4.25 -29.19 -0.47
CA LEU A 247 5.47 -28.38 -0.32
C LEU A 247 6.75 -29.22 -0.42
N VAL A 248 6.77 -30.40 0.20
CA VAL A 248 7.90 -31.34 0.09
C VAL A 248 8.11 -31.80 -1.36
N LYS A 249 7.03 -32.08 -2.10
CA LYS A 249 7.13 -32.42 -3.53
C LYS A 249 7.74 -31.29 -4.36
N VAL A 250 7.35 -30.04 -4.10
CA VAL A 250 7.93 -28.87 -4.77
C VAL A 250 9.41 -28.70 -4.39
N GLY A 251 9.76 -28.82 -3.11
CA GLY A 251 11.15 -28.76 -2.65
C GLY A 251 12.05 -29.80 -3.33
N ASN A 252 11.59 -31.06 -3.36
CA ASN A 252 12.31 -32.14 -4.04
C ASN A 252 12.48 -31.88 -5.55
N TYR A 253 11.49 -31.26 -6.21
CA TYR A 253 11.61 -30.87 -7.61
C TYR A 253 12.66 -29.77 -7.80
N LEU A 254 12.71 -28.76 -6.92
CA LEU A 254 13.71 -27.70 -7.00
C LEU A 254 15.15 -28.23 -6.85
N GLU A 255 15.37 -29.25 -6.03
CA GLU A 255 16.67 -29.93 -5.92
C GLU A 255 17.09 -30.67 -7.20
N THR A 256 16.14 -31.00 -8.09
CA THR A 256 16.44 -31.60 -9.40
C THR A 256 16.76 -30.57 -10.48
N ILE A 257 16.53 -29.28 -10.23
CA ILE A 257 16.89 -28.21 -11.14
C ILE A 257 18.38 -27.91 -10.93
N PRO A 258 19.25 -28.05 -11.95
CA PRO A 258 20.64 -27.66 -11.82
C PRO A 258 20.74 -26.19 -11.43
N ALA A 259 21.57 -25.88 -10.43
CA ALA A 259 21.85 -24.49 -10.08
C ALA A 259 22.37 -23.75 -11.33
N PRO A 260 21.93 -22.50 -11.58
CA PRO A 260 22.41 -21.69 -12.68
C PRO A 260 23.92 -21.40 -12.59
#